data_AF-A0ABD2XIY1-F1
#
_entry.id   AF-A0ABD2XIY1-F1
#
_cell.length_a   1.000
_cell.length_b   1.000
_cell.length_c   1.000
_cell.angle_alpha   90.00
_cell.angle_beta   90.00
_cell.angle_gamma   90.00
#
_symmetry.space_group_name_H-M   'P 1'
#
loop_
_entity.id
_entity.type
_entity.pdbx_description
1 polymer ?
#
loop_
_entity_poly.entity_id
_entity_poly.type
_entity_poly.pdbx_seq_one_letter_code
_entity_poly.pdbx_strand_id
1 'polypeptide(L)'
;MSSFCGLVDEIPGISVDCYVEENLNSSVYFLSHFHTDHMKGLNDHFFTHLLNEDKIFYCSSLTKLFLINKYPQLCSNQTKQKLIELELNSPTLVKYKFCNSAYSLMVTSISSGHCPGSLMFLFKYNDLTILYTGDFRINMNDYNKLESLNIRIGHKNFPISIDKIYLDTTFLNLKFKEFPSRKQSVKQLCSFVNNWIQKNPKNIVILEISALIGSEYIYIEISKALNLKVHVKENIYSVYSKIDILKDHITNIGEITPIHACMNKKDSMKNKNIECRPVIDSENILTVVPSAQKWSGKDTSCMISQDENRFNTINICYSTHASYNEIEAFIQYFKPKKVFPCVCEKNEREINDLLDKIMQKKITIDSLSSTSKSIQVSSYSIFSESNYKSRFISDDEDD
;
A
#
# COMPACT_ATOMS: atom_id res chain seq x y z
N MET A 1 -7.04 4.62 -12.59
CA MET A 1 -8.36 4.65 -11.91
C MET A 1 -8.90 3.23 -11.89
N SER A 2 -9.42 2.77 -10.75
CA SER A 2 -9.99 1.42 -10.61
C SER A 2 -11.10 1.17 -11.64
N SER A 3 -11.03 0.03 -12.32
CA SER A 3 -12.10 -0.54 -13.16
C SER A 3 -13.11 -1.35 -12.34
N PHE A 4 -12.77 -1.70 -11.10
CA PHE A 4 -13.69 -2.38 -10.18
C PHE A 4 -14.69 -1.38 -9.58
N CYS A 5 -15.99 -1.64 -9.76
CA CYS A 5 -17.08 -0.77 -9.30
C CYS A 5 -17.45 -0.96 -7.81
N GLY A 6 -16.71 -1.80 -7.10
CA GLY A 6 -16.90 -2.09 -5.67
C GLY A 6 -17.88 -3.20 -5.35
N LEU A 7 -18.72 -3.65 -6.29
CA LEU A 7 -19.62 -4.78 -6.08
C LEU A 7 -18.87 -6.11 -6.32
N VAL A 8 -18.91 -7.01 -5.34
CA VAL A 8 -18.37 -8.36 -5.49
C VAL A 8 -19.45 -9.24 -6.13
N ASP A 9 -19.29 -9.58 -7.41
CA ASP A 9 -20.29 -10.27 -8.24
C ASP A 9 -20.91 -11.50 -7.56
N GLU A 10 -20.08 -12.27 -6.86
CA GLU A 10 -20.48 -13.52 -6.22
C GLU A 10 -21.22 -13.32 -4.88
N ILE A 11 -21.09 -12.14 -4.25
CA ILE A 11 -21.56 -11.89 -2.88
C ILE A 11 -22.52 -10.70 -2.89
N PRO A 12 -23.85 -10.94 -2.88
CA PRO A 12 -24.83 -9.87 -2.95
C PRO A 12 -24.81 -9.00 -1.68
N GLY A 13 -25.05 -7.70 -1.85
CA GLY A 13 -25.26 -6.77 -0.73
C GLY A 13 -23.99 -6.33 0.00
N ILE A 14 -22.80 -6.57 -0.57
CA ILE A 14 -21.54 -6.01 -0.08
C ILE A 14 -20.92 -5.05 -1.10
N SER A 15 -20.21 -4.04 -0.60
CA SER A 15 -19.38 -3.15 -1.42
C SER A 15 -17.98 -3.00 -0.82
N VAL A 16 -16.97 -2.94 -1.68
CA VAL A 16 -15.55 -2.78 -1.32
C VAL A 16 -14.97 -1.59 -2.08
N ASP A 17 -14.36 -0.62 -1.38
CA ASP A 17 -13.60 0.51 -1.97
C ASP A 17 -14.37 1.44 -2.95
N CYS A 18 -15.68 1.31 -3.06
CA CYS A 18 -16.56 2.21 -3.82
C CYS A 18 -17.90 2.35 -3.10
N TYR A 19 -18.37 3.59 -2.98
CA TYR A 19 -19.49 3.97 -2.11
C TYR A 19 -20.42 4.98 -2.78
N VAL A 20 -20.59 4.87 -4.10
CA VAL A 20 -21.48 5.73 -4.89
C VAL A 20 -22.62 4.92 -5.49
N GLU A 21 -23.67 5.61 -5.92
CA GLU A 21 -24.73 5.01 -6.76
C GLU A 21 -25.25 3.67 -6.20
N GLU A 22 -25.16 2.58 -6.98
CA GLU A 22 -25.66 1.26 -6.61
C GLU A 22 -24.99 0.68 -5.35
N ASN A 23 -23.76 1.07 -5.04
CA ASN A 23 -23.07 0.62 -3.83
C ASN A 23 -23.84 1.01 -2.56
N LEU A 24 -24.58 2.13 -2.58
CA LEU A 24 -25.37 2.61 -1.43
C LEU A 24 -26.48 1.64 -1.04
N ASN A 25 -26.89 0.72 -1.93
CA ASN A 25 -27.86 -0.32 -1.63
C ASN A 25 -27.26 -1.47 -0.79
N SER A 26 -25.94 -1.54 -0.65
CA SER A 26 -25.25 -2.57 0.13
C SER A 26 -25.56 -2.43 1.63
N SER A 27 -25.52 -3.55 2.33
CA SER A 27 -25.70 -3.60 3.78
C SER A 27 -24.36 -3.71 4.51
N VAL A 28 -23.32 -4.15 3.80
CA VAL A 28 -21.97 -4.26 4.34
C VAL A 28 -20.98 -3.56 3.42
N TYR A 29 -20.09 -2.78 4.02
CA TYR A 29 -19.04 -2.05 3.35
C TYR A 29 -17.68 -2.48 3.86
N PHE A 30 -16.69 -2.52 2.98
CA PHE A 30 -15.30 -2.80 3.32
C PHE A 30 -14.39 -1.74 2.71
N LEU A 31 -13.47 -1.19 3.50
CA LEU A 31 -12.39 -0.32 3.01
C LEU A 31 -11.04 -1.02 3.17
N SER A 32 -10.38 -1.32 2.06
CA SER A 32 -9.08 -1.97 2.06
C SER A 32 -7.99 -1.07 2.64
N HIS A 33 -7.97 0.22 2.28
CA HIS A 33 -6.99 1.19 2.75
C HIS A 33 -7.45 2.65 2.55
N PHE A 34 -6.72 3.61 3.13
CA PHE A 34 -7.11 5.03 3.18
C PHE A 34 -6.53 5.86 2.02
N HIS A 35 -6.77 5.45 0.77
CA HIS A 35 -6.44 6.27 -0.41
C HIS A 35 -7.70 6.82 -1.08
N THR A 36 -7.58 8.02 -1.65
CA THR A 36 -8.74 8.79 -2.12
C THR A 36 -9.54 8.12 -3.24
N ASP A 37 -8.87 7.37 -4.10
CA ASP A 37 -9.45 6.62 -5.21
C ASP A 37 -10.17 5.34 -4.77
N HIS A 38 -9.87 4.81 -3.59
CA HIS A 38 -10.59 3.71 -2.92
C HIS A 38 -11.67 4.20 -1.94
N MET A 39 -11.84 5.53 -1.83
CA MET A 39 -12.79 6.16 -0.92
C MET A 39 -13.87 6.94 -1.68
N LYS A 40 -14.07 6.64 -2.97
CA LYS A 40 -15.04 7.35 -3.81
C LYS A 40 -16.45 7.21 -3.22
N GLY A 41 -17.06 8.33 -2.86
CA GLY A 41 -18.38 8.38 -2.22
C GLY A 41 -18.36 8.53 -0.70
N LEU A 42 -17.21 8.33 -0.04
CA LEU A 42 -17.09 8.59 1.41
C LEU A 42 -17.10 10.08 1.71
N ASN A 43 -18.16 10.52 2.37
CA ASN A 43 -18.37 11.89 2.83
C ASN A 43 -19.34 11.87 4.02
N ASP A 44 -19.63 13.05 4.57
CA ASP A 44 -20.50 13.17 5.76
C ASP A 44 -21.91 12.61 5.51
N HIS A 45 -22.43 12.73 4.28
CA HIS A 45 -23.72 12.17 3.91
C HIS A 45 -23.70 10.64 3.90
N PHE A 46 -22.66 10.01 3.33
CA PHE A 46 -22.49 8.56 3.38
C PHE A 46 -22.47 8.05 4.83
N PHE A 47 -21.68 8.69 5.70
CA PHE A 47 -21.61 8.26 7.09
C PHE A 47 -22.91 8.52 7.84
N THR A 48 -23.65 9.58 7.51
CA THR A 48 -25.00 9.80 8.08
C THR A 48 -25.95 8.67 7.68
N HIS A 49 -25.94 8.28 6.40
CA HIS A 49 -26.71 7.14 5.89
C HIS A 49 -26.30 5.82 6.57
N LEU A 50 -25.00 5.55 6.69
CA LEU A 50 -24.46 4.41 7.44
C LEU A 50 -24.98 4.40 8.89
N LEU A 51 -24.97 5.56 9.56
CA LEU A 51 -25.40 5.71 10.97
C LEU A 51 -26.91 5.60 11.17
N ASN A 52 -27.73 5.88 10.16
CA ASN A 52 -29.18 5.83 10.27
C ASN A 52 -29.78 4.48 9.81
N GLU A 53 -29.05 3.68 9.04
CA GLU A 53 -29.56 2.41 8.49
C GLU A 53 -28.88 1.19 9.10
N ASP A 54 -29.45 -0.01 8.94
CA ASP A 54 -28.87 -1.27 9.44
C ASP A 54 -27.70 -1.73 8.55
N LYS A 55 -26.61 -0.95 8.54
CA LYS A 55 -25.44 -1.12 7.70
C LYS A 55 -24.16 -1.13 8.52
N ILE A 56 -23.18 -1.91 8.09
CA ILE A 56 -21.90 -2.09 8.79
C ILE A 56 -20.73 -1.76 7.85
N PHE A 57 -19.69 -1.14 8.39
CA PHE A 57 -18.48 -0.76 7.67
C PHE A 57 -17.27 -1.39 8.33
N TYR A 58 -16.51 -2.18 7.58
CA TYR A 58 -15.33 -2.91 8.04
C TYR A 58 -14.05 -2.32 7.45
N CYS A 59 -13.02 -2.19 8.27
CA CYS A 59 -11.68 -1.78 7.84
C CYS A 59 -10.62 -2.19 8.89
N SER A 60 -9.35 -1.91 8.65
CA SER A 60 -8.32 -2.10 9.69
C SER A 60 -8.44 -1.04 10.80
N SER A 61 -7.83 -1.33 11.96
CA SER A 61 -7.74 -0.38 13.07
C SER A 61 -7.04 0.94 12.67
N LEU A 62 -5.99 0.86 11.86
CA LEU A 62 -5.28 2.04 11.34
C LEU A 62 -6.15 2.83 10.35
N THR A 63 -6.81 2.15 9.41
CA THR A 63 -7.74 2.81 8.47
C THR A 63 -8.88 3.51 9.22
N LYS A 64 -9.42 2.89 10.27
CA LYS A 64 -10.40 3.52 11.15
C LYS A 64 -9.86 4.78 11.84
N LEU A 65 -8.63 4.75 12.32
CA LEU A 65 -7.98 5.92 12.92
C LEU A 65 -7.87 7.09 11.92
N PHE A 66 -7.48 6.81 10.67
CA PHE A 66 -7.43 7.81 9.61
C PHE A 66 -8.83 8.35 9.23
N LEU A 67 -9.84 7.46 9.15
CA LEU A 67 -11.24 7.86 8.92
C LEU A 67 -11.75 8.78 10.01
N ILE A 68 -11.54 8.45 11.28
CA ILE A 68 -11.98 9.27 12.41
C ILE A 68 -11.28 10.64 12.40
N ASN A 69 -9.99 10.69 12.06
CA ASN A 69 -9.27 11.96 11.96
C ASN A 69 -9.80 12.85 10.83
N LYS A 70 -10.18 12.26 9.68
CA LYS A 70 -10.76 13.00 8.54
C LYS A 70 -12.22 13.37 8.73
N TYR A 71 -12.98 12.53 9.44
CA TYR A 71 -14.41 12.66 9.69
C TYR A 71 -14.68 12.59 11.22
N PRO A 72 -14.46 13.69 11.97
CA PRO A 72 -14.54 13.69 13.43
C PRO A 72 -15.90 13.27 14.01
N GLN A 73 -16.99 13.38 13.23
CA GLN A 73 -18.31 12.89 13.62
C GLN A 73 -18.32 11.38 13.90
N LEU A 74 -17.34 10.65 13.35
CA LEU A 74 -17.17 9.21 13.56
C LEU A 74 -16.65 8.85 14.96
N CYS A 75 -16.30 9.84 15.80
CA CYS A 75 -15.89 9.61 17.19
C CYS A 75 -17.06 9.16 18.10
N SER A 76 -18.32 9.29 17.67
CA SER A 76 -19.48 9.00 18.51
C SER A 76 -19.59 7.51 18.87
N ASN A 77 -20.19 7.21 20.04
CA ASN A 77 -20.41 5.81 20.46
C ASN A 77 -21.29 5.02 19.48
N GLN A 78 -22.23 5.68 18.82
CA GLN A 78 -23.06 5.07 17.77
C GLN A 78 -22.21 4.65 16.57
N THR A 79 -21.20 5.45 16.20
CA THR A 79 -20.29 5.10 15.10
C THR A 79 -19.41 3.91 15.44
N LYS A 80 -18.94 3.79 16.69
CA LYS A 80 -18.11 2.65 17.12
C LYS A 80 -18.79 1.29 16.91
N GLN A 81 -20.13 1.25 16.91
CA GLN A 81 -20.91 0.03 16.68
C GLN A 81 -21.07 -0.32 15.19
N LYS A 82 -20.85 0.64 14.28
CA LYS A 82 -21.01 0.44 12.84
C LYS A 82 -19.70 0.43 12.07
N LEU A 83 -18.66 1.05 12.62
CA LEU A 83 -17.30 1.02 12.07
C LEU A 83 -16.48 -0.03 12.82
N ILE A 84 -16.50 -1.25 12.27
CA ILE A 84 -15.93 -2.45 12.87
C ILE A 84 -14.50 -2.67 12.37
N GLU A 85 -13.60 -2.94 13.30
CA GLU A 85 -12.21 -3.25 13.01
C GLU A 85 -12.08 -4.73 12.69
N LEU A 86 -11.39 -5.05 11.61
CA LEU A 86 -10.99 -6.42 11.29
C LEU A 86 -9.59 -6.68 11.84
N GLU A 87 -9.46 -7.74 12.62
CA GLU A 87 -8.17 -8.25 13.05
C GLU A 87 -7.50 -9.04 11.93
N LEU A 88 -6.18 -8.87 11.79
CA LEU A 88 -5.38 -9.59 10.80
C LEU A 88 -5.39 -11.10 11.08
N ASN A 89 -5.56 -11.88 10.01
CA ASN A 89 -5.62 -13.34 10.01
C ASN A 89 -6.68 -13.94 10.96
N SER A 90 -7.70 -13.16 11.33
CA SER A 90 -8.80 -13.59 12.20
C SER A 90 -10.10 -13.71 11.38
N PRO A 91 -10.64 -14.94 11.19
CA PRO A 91 -11.91 -15.13 10.52
C PRO A 91 -13.07 -14.49 11.28
N THR A 92 -13.79 -13.58 10.63
CA THR A 92 -14.94 -12.87 11.18
C THR A 92 -16.21 -13.27 10.43
N LEU A 93 -17.20 -13.79 11.15
CA LEU A 93 -18.51 -14.10 10.59
C LEU A 93 -19.34 -12.81 10.46
N VAL A 94 -19.68 -12.44 9.23
CA VAL A 94 -20.53 -11.29 8.92
C VAL A 94 -21.92 -11.79 8.56
N LYS A 95 -22.94 -11.35 9.31
CA LYS A 95 -24.35 -11.63 9.03
C LYS A 95 -25.06 -10.33 8.69
N TYR A 96 -25.82 -10.33 7.60
CA TYR A 96 -26.49 -9.13 7.11
C TYR A 96 -27.77 -9.47 6.35
N LYS A 97 -28.60 -8.47 6.08
CA LYS A 97 -29.81 -8.61 5.26
C LYS A 97 -29.66 -7.81 3.98
N PHE A 98 -30.07 -8.36 2.85
CA PHE A 98 -30.09 -7.65 1.56
C PHE A 98 -31.35 -8.09 0.79
N CYS A 99 -32.09 -7.13 0.23
CA CYS A 99 -33.37 -7.40 -0.46
C CYS A 99 -34.30 -8.36 0.32
N ASN A 100 -34.51 -8.10 1.62
CA ASN A 100 -35.32 -8.91 2.55
C ASN A 100 -34.86 -10.36 2.78
N SER A 101 -33.69 -10.75 2.27
CA SER A 101 -33.10 -12.07 2.48
C SER A 101 -31.92 -11.97 3.44
N ALA A 102 -31.73 -12.98 4.27
CA ALA A 102 -30.59 -13.07 5.20
C ALA A 102 -29.39 -13.72 4.52
N TYR A 103 -28.21 -13.13 4.70
CA TYR A 103 -26.95 -13.58 4.15
C TYR A 103 -25.89 -13.70 5.26
N SER A 104 -24.91 -14.56 5.03
CA SER A 104 -23.72 -14.63 5.87
C SER A 104 -22.49 -14.98 5.05
N LEU A 105 -21.36 -14.36 5.38
CA LEU A 105 -20.06 -14.68 4.81
C LEU A 105 -19.00 -14.71 5.91
N MET A 106 -17.92 -15.45 5.70
CA MET A 106 -16.71 -15.35 6.51
C MET A 106 -15.73 -14.40 5.81
N VAL A 107 -15.22 -13.40 6.52
CA VAL A 107 -14.15 -12.53 6.02
C VAL A 107 -12.91 -12.72 6.87
N THR A 108 -11.75 -12.88 6.23
CA THR A 108 -10.45 -12.87 6.91
C THR A 108 -9.62 -11.75 6.28
N SER A 109 -9.10 -10.84 7.12
CA SER A 109 -8.24 -9.75 6.64
C SER A 109 -6.78 -10.18 6.63
N ILE A 110 -6.03 -9.78 5.60
CA ILE A 110 -4.62 -10.10 5.41
C ILE A 110 -3.89 -8.80 5.08
N SER A 111 -2.68 -8.57 5.56
CA SER A 111 -1.90 -7.38 5.17
C SER A 111 -1.65 -7.39 3.65
N SER A 112 -1.91 -6.28 2.96
CA SER A 112 -1.62 -6.17 1.51
C SER A 112 -0.21 -5.63 1.21
N GLY A 113 0.50 -5.13 2.22
CA GLY A 113 1.83 -4.55 2.03
C GLY A 113 1.84 -3.27 1.19
N HIS A 114 0.73 -2.56 1.05
CA HIS A 114 0.66 -1.35 0.24
C HIS A 114 0.91 -0.07 1.05
N CYS A 115 0.21 0.10 2.17
CA CYS A 115 0.38 1.24 3.07
C CYS A 115 -0.05 0.86 4.51
N PRO A 116 0.22 1.70 5.52
CA PRO A 116 -0.18 1.37 6.88
C PRO A 116 -1.69 1.11 7.04
N GLY A 117 -2.01 -0.10 7.49
CA GLY A 117 -3.39 -0.55 7.63
C GLY A 117 -4.04 -1.10 6.37
N SER A 118 -3.29 -1.27 5.27
CA SER A 118 -3.84 -1.80 4.02
C SER A 118 -4.12 -3.30 4.10
N LEU A 119 -5.31 -3.70 3.65
CA LEU A 119 -5.82 -5.06 3.76
C LEU A 119 -6.17 -5.67 2.40
N MET A 120 -5.88 -6.95 2.24
CA MET A 120 -6.63 -7.86 1.37
C MET A 120 -7.79 -8.47 2.17
N PHE A 121 -8.88 -8.80 1.49
CA PHE A 121 -10.03 -9.50 2.07
C PHE A 121 -10.21 -10.88 1.44
N LEU A 122 -10.09 -11.93 2.25
CA LEU A 122 -10.44 -13.29 1.87
C LEU A 122 -11.88 -13.56 2.31
N PHE A 123 -12.80 -13.62 1.35
CA PHE A 123 -14.19 -13.96 1.56
C PHE A 123 -14.43 -15.45 1.32
N LYS A 124 -15.13 -16.10 2.25
CA LYS A 124 -15.76 -17.40 2.03
C LYS A 124 -17.26 -17.23 2.08
N TYR A 125 -17.93 -17.50 0.97
CA TYR A 125 -19.36 -17.34 0.80
C TYR A 125 -19.91 -18.54 0.04
N ASN A 126 -20.83 -19.29 0.68
CA ASN A 126 -21.22 -20.63 0.23
C ASN A 126 -19.97 -21.51 0.02
N ASP A 127 -19.84 -22.15 -1.14
CA ASP A 127 -18.70 -22.98 -1.52
C ASP A 127 -17.57 -22.18 -2.23
N LEU A 128 -17.67 -20.86 -2.30
CA LEU A 128 -16.72 -20.00 -3.01
C LEU A 128 -15.71 -19.35 -2.06
N THR A 129 -14.46 -19.34 -2.50
CA THR A 129 -13.34 -18.61 -1.88
C THR A 129 -12.89 -17.49 -2.82
N ILE A 130 -13.08 -16.25 -2.40
CA ILE A 130 -12.83 -15.05 -3.21
C ILE A 130 -11.81 -14.17 -2.48
N LEU A 131 -10.78 -13.73 -3.19
CA LEU A 131 -9.79 -12.80 -2.65
C LEU A 131 -9.91 -11.44 -3.33
N TYR A 132 -10.09 -10.39 -2.55
CA TYR A 132 -9.94 -9.01 -3.01
C TYR A 132 -8.61 -8.47 -2.49
N THR A 133 -7.70 -8.06 -3.37
CA THR A 133 -6.35 -7.64 -2.93
C THR A 133 -6.29 -6.21 -2.41
N GLY A 134 -7.29 -5.37 -2.72
CA GLY A 134 -7.08 -3.92 -2.71
C GLY A 134 -5.88 -3.58 -3.57
N ASP A 135 -5.13 -2.55 -3.17
CA ASP A 135 -3.78 -2.34 -3.66
C ASP A 135 -2.80 -3.18 -2.84
N PHE A 136 -1.84 -3.83 -3.51
CA PHE A 136 -0.91 -4.72 -2.83
C PHE A 136 0.50 -4.73 -3.43
N ARG A 137 1.47 -5.01 -2.57
CA ARG A 137 2.81 -5.45 -2.97
C ARG A 137 3.43 -6.24 -1.84
N ILE A 138 3.60 -7.54 -2.08
CA ILE A 138 4.16 -8.49 -1.13
C ILE A 138 5.36 -9.15 -1.81
N ASN A 139 6.46 -9.33 -1.08
CA ASN A 139 7.63 -10.03 -1.60
C ASN A 139 7.26 -11.48 -1.96
N MET A 140 7.72 -11.92 -3.13
CA MET A 140 7.46 -13.28 -3.64
C MET A 140 7.87 -14.39 -2.66
N ASN A 141 8.94 -14.17 -1.90
CA ASN A 141 9.46 -15.13 -0.92
C ASN A 141 8.55 -15.29 0.30
N ASP A 142 7.60 -14.36 0.51
CA ASP A 142 6.71 -14.33 1.66
C ASP A 142 5.31 -14.86 1.35
N TYR A 143 5.01 -15.26 0.11
CA TYR A 143 3.69 -15.79 -0.25
C TYR A 143 3.31 -17.01 0.57
N ASN A 144 4.27 -17.87 0.92
CA ASN A 144 4.06 -19.03 1.78
C ASN A 144 3.91 -18.66 3.27
N LYS A 145 4.26 -17.43 3.68
CA LYS A 145 4.09 -16.90 5.03
C LYS A 145 2.70 -16.25 5.23
N LEU A 146 1.93 -16.05 4.15
CA LEU A 146 0.55 -15.53 4.22
C LEU A 146 -0.39 -16.58 4.83
N GLU A 147 -0.46 -16.62 6.16
CA GLU A 147 -1.14 -17.67 6.94
C GLU A 147 -2.54 -17.98 6.45
N SER A 148 -3.38 -16.96 6.23
CA SER A 148 -4.78 -17.16 5.82
C SER A 148 -4.95 -17.62 4.37
N LEU A 149 -3.91 -17.48 3.54
CA LEU A 149 -3.91 -17.93 2.13
C LEU A 149 -3.18 -19.27 1.95
N ASN A 150 -2.68 -19.86 3.03
CA ASN A 150 -1.98 -21.14 2.98
C ASN A 150 -2.52 -22.12 4.02
N ILE A 151 -2.48 -23.41 3.69
CA ILE A 151 -2.71 -24.50 4.63
C ILE A 151 -1.37 -25.16 4.92
N ARG A 152 -1.09 -25.36 6.21
CA ARG A 152 0.10 -26.09 6.65
C ARG A 152 -0.16 -27.60 6.60
N ILE A 153 0.65 -28.31 5.82
CA ILE A 153 0.66 -29.77 5.75
C ILE A 153 2.07 -30.23 6.17
N GLY A 154 2.17 -30.78 7.39
CA GLY A 154 3.45 -31.09 8.02
C GLY A 154 4.30 -29.83 8.27
N HIS A 155 5.48 -29.78 7.66
CA HIS A 155 6.42 -28.65 7.78
C HIS A 155 6.38 -27.68 6.59
N LYS A 156 5.44 -27.86 5.66
CA LYS A 156 5.32 -27.02 4.46
C LYS A 156 3.96 -26.33 4.42
N ASN A 157 3.95 -25.11 3.88
CA ASN A 157 2.76 -24.34 3.59
C ASN A 157 2.42 -24.51 2.12
N PHE A 158 1.13 -24.72 1.83
CA PHE A 158 0.60 -24.86 0.48
C PHE A 158 -0.52 -23.85 0.27
N PRO A 159 -0.62 -23.22 -0.90
CA PRO A 159 -1.68 -22.25 -1.19
C PRO A 159 -3.06 -22.92 -1.09
N ILE A 160 -4.05 -22.18 -0.57
CA ILE A 160 -5.45 -22.61 -0.61
C ILE A 160 -6.01 -22.55 -2.03
N SER A 161 -7.09 -23.30 -2.29
CA SER A 161 -7.86 -23.12 -3.52
C SER A 161 -8.62 -21.79 -3.48
N ILE A 162 -8.42 -20.95 -4.50
CA ILE A 162 -9.11 -19.67 -4.65
C ILE A 162 -9.93 -19.71 -5.96
N ASP A 163 -11.22 -19.43 -5.87
CA ASP A 163 -12.11 -19.42 -7.03
C ASP A 163 -11.92 -18.16 -7.87
N LYS A 164 -11.81 -16.99 -7.23
CA LYS A 164 -11.60 -15.72 -7.94
C LYS A 164 -10.71 -14.77 -7.15
N ILE A 165 -9.82 -14.08 -7.87
CA ILE A 165 -9.08 -12.95 -7.34
C ILE A 165 -9.51 -11.67 -8.05
N TYR A 166 -9.94 -10.67 -7.27
CA TYR A 166 -10.03 -9.27 -7.69
C TYR A 166 -8.69 -8.61 -7.41
N LEU A 167 -7.91 -8.39 -8.46
CA LEU A 167 -6.45 -8.20 -8.40
C LEU A 167 -6.03 -6.77 -8.75
N ASP A 168 -5.17 -6.19 -7.91
CA ASP A 168 -4.39 -4.99 -8.26
C ASP A 168 -3.58 -5.26 -9.52
N THR A 169 -3.90 -4.50 -10.56
CA THR A 169 -3.30 -4.64 -11.90
C THR A 169 -2.59 -3.36 -12.32
N THR A 170 -2.30 -2.47 -11.37
CA THR A 170 -1.69 -1.14 -11.58
C THR A 170 -0.46 -1.19 -12.48
N PHE A 171 0.45 -2.16 -12.25
CA PHE A 171 1.65 -2.34 -13.06
C PHE A 171 1.68 -3.68 -13.82
N LEU A 172 0.51 -4.24 -14.15
CA LEU A 172 0.44 -5.40 -15.06
C LEU A 172 0.71 -4.95 -16.51
N ASN A 173 1.97 -4.62 -16.78
CA ASN A 173 2.46 -4.20 -18.09
C ASN A 173 3.96 -4.53 -18.22
N LEU A 174 4.38 -4.99 -19.39
CA LEU A 174 5.78 -5.37 -19.67
C LEU A 174 6.78 -4.19 -19.61
N LYS A 175 6.30 -2.94 -19.49
CA LYS A 175 7.15 -1.78 -19.19
C LYS A 175 7.57 -1.69 -17.72
N PHE A 176 6.94 -2.46 -16.85
CA PHE A 176 7.18 -2.48 -15.40
C PHE A 176 7.52 -3.90 -14.93
N LYS A 177 8.45 -4.57 -15.63
CA LYS A 177 8.82 -5.97 -15.36
C LYS A 177 9.21 -6.22 -13.92
N GLU A 178 10.13 -5.40 -13.42
CA GLU A 178 10.71 -5.56 -12.09
C GLU A 178 10.86 -4.19 -11.45
N PHE A 179 10.74 -4.17 -10.13
CA PHE A 179 11.09 -3.02 -9.31
C PHE A 179 12.16 -3.45 -8.30
N PRO A 180 13.05 -2.53 -7.88
CA PRO A 180 13.88 -2.77 -6.72
C PRO A 180 13.01 -3.04 -5.48
N SER A 181 13.57 -3.73 -4.49
CA SER A 181 12.91 -3.83 -3.19
C SER A 181 12.82 -2.45 -2.55
N ARG A 182 11.79 -2.21 -1.73
CA ARG A 182 11.64 -0.96 -0.97
C ARG A 182 12.91 -0.66 -0.17
N LYS A 183 13.52 -1.68 0.44
CA LYS A 183 14.78 -1.56 1.19
C LYS A 183 15.93 -1.07 0.31
N GLN A 184 16.10 -1.64 -0.88
CA GLN A 184 17.15 -1.21 -1.82
C GLN A 184 16.98 0.26 -2.24
N SER A 185 15.77 0.65 -2.63
CA SER A 185 15.45 2.03 -3.01
C SER A 185 15.70 3.01 -1.88
N VAL A 186 15.22 2.68 -0.69
CA VAL A 186 15.33 3.57 0.47
C VAL A 186 16.76 3.64 0.98
N LYS A 187 17.54 2.56 0.93
CA LYS A 187 18.97 2.59 1.25
C LYS A 187 19.73 3.58 0.36
N GLN A 188 19.51 3.53 -0.95
CA GLN A 188 20.13 4.50 -1.88
C GLN A 188 19.67 5.93 -1.60
N LEU A 189 18.37 6.10 -1.32
CA LEU A 189 17.81 7.40 -0.96
C LEU A 189 18.47 7.98 0.31
N CYS A 190 18.61 7.19 1.38
CA CYS A 190 19.24 7.62 2.62
C CYS A 190 20.67 8.12 2.38
N SER A 191 21.47 7.39 1.59
CA SER A 191 22.83 7.83 1.22
C SER A 191 22.82 9.15 0.44
N PHE A 192 21.90 9.32 -0.51
CA PHE A 192 21.79 10.54 -1.30
C PHE A 192 21.37 11.75 -0.45
N VAL A 193 20.34 11.58 0.38
CA VAL A 193 19.85 12.60 1.32
C VAL A 193 20.96 13.00 2.29
N ASN A 194 21.68 12.04 2.87
CA ASN A 194 22.81 12.33 3.76
C ASN A 194 23.87 13.21 3.08
N ASN A 195 24.28 12.83 1.87
CA ASN A 195 25.27 13.58 1.11
C ASN A 195 24.80 14.99 0.76
N TRP A 196 23.50 15.20 0.57
CA TRP A 196 22.95 16.53 0.32
C TRP A 196 22.98 17.41 1.57
N ILE A 197 22.43 16.91 2.69
CA ILE A 197 22.34 17.71 3.93
C ILE A 197 23.72 18.04 4.52
N GLN A 198 24.72 17.18 4.30
CA GLN A 198 26.09 17.41 4.78
C GLN A 198 26.85 18.48 3.97
N LYS A 199 26.43 18.79 2.73
CA LYS A 199 27.14 19.76 1.87
C LYS A 199 27.03 21.20 2.36
N ASN A 200 25.92 21.56 2.98
CA ASN A 200 25.69 22.92 3.48
C ASN A 200 24.65 22.86 4.61
N PRO A 201 24.88 23.50 5.77
CA PRO A 201 23.94 23.49 6.89
C PRO A 201 22.56 24.11 6.58
N LYS A 202 22.46 24.91 5.50
CA LYS A 202 21.18 25.44 5.01
C LYS A 202 20.38 24.43 4.18
N ASN A 203 21.01 23.33 3.75
CA ASN A 203 20.38 22.37 2.87
C ASN A 203 19.25 21.62 3.56
N ILE A 204 18.14 21.51 2.84
CA ILE A 204 16.97 20.74 3.26
C ILE A 204 16.51 19.82 2.13
N VAL A 205 15.70 18.83 2.50
CA VAL A 205 15.09 17.87 1.60
C VAL A 205 13.57 17.95 1.68
N ILE A 206 12.93 18.05 0.52
CA ILE A 206 11.48 17.87 0.37
C ILE A 206 11.23 16.48 -0.19
N LEU A 207 10.50 15.65 0.56
CA LEU A 207 9.91 14.42 0.06
C LEU A 207 8.56 14.77 -0.60
N GLU A 208 8.52 14.83 -1.92
CA GLU A 208 7.30 15.08 -2.69
C GLU A 208 6.52 13.77 -2.85
N ILE A 209 5.63 13.51 -1.90
CA ILE A 209 4.83 12.29 -1.88
C ILE A 209 3.52 12.48 -2.64
N SER A 210 3.15 11.48 -3.45
CA SER A 210 1.94 11.49 -4.28
C SER A 210 0.66 11.17 -3.52
N ALA A 211 0.72 10.29 -2.52
CA ALA A 211 -0.41 9.89 -1.68
C ALA A 211 -0.22 10.39 -0.24
N LEU A 212 -1.32 10.65 0.47
CA LEU A 212 -1.24 11.12 1.86
C LEU A 212 -0.57 10.10 2.80
N ILE A 213 -0.75 8.81 2.52
CA ILE A 213 -0.30 7.65 3.33
C ILE A 213 0.38 6.67 2.36
N GLY A 214 1.38 5.90 2.81
CA GLY A 214 2.12 4.90 2.00
C GLY A 214 3.62 5.19 1.82
N SER A 215 4.13 6.28 2.41
CA SER A 215 5.57 6.62 2.42
C SER A 215 6.18 6.56 3.82
N GLU A 216 5.48 6.01 4.80
CA GLU A 216 5.91 5.92 6.19
C GLU A 216 7.18 5.10 6.33
N TYR A 217 7.35 4.05 5.52
CA TYR A 217 8.59 3.27 5.47
C TYR A 217 9.79 4.15 5.09
N ILE A 218 9.62 5.06 4.13
CA ILE A 218 10.66 6.05 3.78
C ILE A 218 10.98 6.94 4.98
N TYR A 219 9.96 7.40 5.71
CA TYR A 219 10.16 8.29 6.86
C TYR A 219 10.94 7.60 7.98
N ILE A 220 10.56 6.37 8.31
CA ILE A 220 11.20 5.55 9.35
C ILE A 220 12.66 5.28 9.00
N GLU A 221 12.93 4.82 7.78
CA GLU A 221 14.29 4.41 7.40
C GLU A 221 15.23 5.59 7.20
N ILE A 222 14.75 6.72 6.65
CA ILE A 222 15.52 7.97 6.64
C ILE A 222 15.81 8.43 8.06
N SER A 223 14.80 8.36 8.94
CA SER A 223 14.95 8.79 10.32
C SER A 223 15.97 7.97 11.09
N LYS A 224 15.91 6.64 10.97
CA LYS A 224 16.90 5.71 11.54
C LYS A 224 18.30 5.96 10.99
N ALA A 225 18.44 6.09 9.67
CA ALA A 225 19.73 6.23 9.02
C ALA A 225 20.46 7.53 9.37
N LEU A 226 19.72 8.63 9.57
CA LEU A 226 20.27 9.96 9.79
C LEU A 226 20.15 10.46 11.23
N ASN A 227 19.44 9.73 12.09
CA ASN A 227 19.06 10.16 13.44
C ASN A 227 18.35 11.54 13.43
N LEU A 228 17.45 11.74 12.46
CA LEU A 228 16.67 12.95 12.27
C LEU A 228 15.18 12.59 12.16
N LYS A 229 14.28 13.43 12.65
CA LYS A 229 12.83 13.24 12.43
C LYS A 229 12.41 13.77 11.06
N VAL A 230 11.36 13.22 10.46
CA VAL A 230 10.76 13.76 9.23
C VAL A 230 9.59 14.68 9.59
N HIS A 231 9.61 15.91 9.08
CA HIS A 231 8.54 16.87 9.29
C HIS A 231 7.31 16.53 8.43
N VAL A 232 6.14 16.40 9.07
CA VAL A 232 4.83 16.19 8.44
C VAL A 232 3.84 17.27 8.90
N LYS A 233 2.77 17.52 8.14
CA LYS A 233 1.74 18.49 8.54
C LYS A 233 0.95 18.02 9.78
N GLU A 234 0.43 18.97 10.56
CA GLU A 234 -0.32 18.70 11.79
C GLU A 234 -1.48 17.71 11.59
N ASN A 235 -2.20 17.85 10.48
CA ASN A 235 -3.37 17.02 10.18
C ASN A 235 -3.07 15.52 10.08
N ILE A 236 -1.84 15.13 9.71
CA ILE A 236 -1.42 13.73 9.68
C ILE A 236 -0.59 13.35 10.90
N TYR A 237 0.15 14.31 11.48
CA TYR A 237 0.89 14.14 12.73
C TYR A 237 -0.02 13.68 13.88
N SER A 238 -1.24 14.22 13.99
CA SER A 238 -2.26 13.84 14.98
C SER A 238 -2.62 12.35 14.98
N VAL A 239 -2.39 11.67 13.86
CA VAL A 239 -2.57 10.23 13.68
C VAL A 239 -1.25 9.50 13.84
N TYR A 240 -0.20 9.91 13.12
CA TYR A 240 1.10 9.24 13.14
C TYR A 240 1.73 9.20 14.54
N SER A 241 1.52 10.24 15.36
CA SER A 241 1.99 10.26 16.75
C SER A 241 1.35 9.20 17.65
N LYS A 242 0.23 8.59 17.22
CA LYS A 242 -0.45 7.49 17.91
C LYS A 242 -0.03 6.11 17.42
N ILE A 243 0.83 6.05 16.39
CA ILE A 243 1.33 4.81 15.80
C ILE A 243 2.72 4.57 16.36
N ASP A 244 2.87 3.56 17.24
CA ASP A 244 4.10 3.34 18.02
C ASP A 244 5.37 3.23 17.16
N ILE A 245 5.25 2.58 16.01
CA ILE A 245 6.37 2.34 15.09
C ILE A 245 6.79 3.57 14.28
N LEU A 246 5.98 4.64 14.32
CA LEU A 246 6.16 5.84 13.50
C LEU A 246 6.38 7.09 14.34
N LYS A 247 5.79 7.17 15.55
CA LYS A 247 5.75 8.37 16.40
C LYS A 247 7.13 8.98 16.68
N ASP A 248 8.17 8.15 16.81
CA ASP A 248 9.53 8.60 17.13
C ASP A 248 10.32 9.06 15.89
N HIS A 249 9.80 8.81 14.69
CA HIS A 249 10.45 9.13 13.42
C HIS A 249 9.91 10.40 12.74
N ILE A 250 8.84 10.98 13.29
CA ILE A 250 8.13 12.12 12.70
C ILE A 250 7.98 13.29 13.67
N THR A 251 7.77 14.49 13.13
CA THR A 251 7.50 15.71 13.89
C THR A 251 6.56 16.63 13.12
N ASN A 252 5.74 17.43 13.82
CA ASN A 252 4.99 18.56 13.28
C ASN A 252 5.74 19.89 13.39
N ILE A 253 6.95 19.90 13.97
CA ILE A 253 7.78 21.09 14.12
C ILE A 253 8.76 21.09 12.96
N GLY A 254 8.56 22.01 12.01
CA GLY A 254 9.44 22.12 10.85
C GLY A 254 10.87 22.39 11.30
N GLU A 255 11.07 23.37 12.18
CA GLU A 255 12.31 24.05 12.63
C GLU A 255 13.43 23.12 13.09
N ILE A 256 13.07 21.94 13.60
CA ILE A 256 14.02 21.01 14.23
C ILE A 256 14.58 19.95 13.27
N THR A 257 14.20 19.98 12.00
CA THR A 257 14.68 19.01 11.01
C THR A 257 14.90 19.64 9.63
N PRO A 258 15.89 19.15 8.85
CA PRO A 258 16.05 19.51 7.45
C PRO A 258 15.23 18.63 6.49
N ILE A 259 14.44 17.66 6.98
CA ILE A 259 13.74 16.67 6.14
C ILE A 259 12.23 16.90 6.24
N HIS A 260 11.58 17.19 5.12
CA HIS A 260 10.20 17.64 5.08
C HIS A 260 9.35 16.81 4.11
N ALA A 261 8.28 16.19 4.61
CA ALA A 261 7.23 15.52 3.84
C ALA A 261 5.87 16.26 3.96
N CYS A 262 5.92 17.58 4.16
CA CYS A 262 4.75 18.42 4.40
C CYS A 262 4.12 19.01 3.13
N MET A 263 4.74 18.83 1.97
CA MET A 263 4.22 19.33 0.69
C MET A 263 3.54 18.22 -0.09
N ASN A 264 2.33 18.47 -0.59
CA ASN A 264 1.76 17.61 -1.61
C ASN A 264 2.32 18.01 -3.00
N LYS A 265 2.20 17.11 -3.97
CA LYS A 265 2.68 17.32 -5.34
C LYS A 265 2.16 18.61 -6.02
N LYS A 266 0.90 19.00 -5.75
CA LYS A 266 0.32 20.22 -6.33
C LYS A 266 0.95 21.48 -5.74
N ASP A 267 1.21 21.48 -4.44
CA ASP A 267 1.84 22.59 -3.73
C ASP A 267 3.30 22.75 -4.18
N SER A 268 4.04 21.63 -4.31
CA SER A 268 5.43 21.65 -4.79
C SER A 268 5.57 22.16 -6.23
N MET A 269 4.59 21.88 -7.09
CA MET A 269 4.59 22.36 -8.48
C MET A 269 4.25 23.86 -8.59
N LYS A 270 3.49 24.43 -7.64
CA LYS A 270 3.02 25.83 -7.71
C LYS A 270 3.90 26.80 -6.93
N ASN A 271 4.38 26.41 -5.75
CA ASN A 271 5.17 27.25 -4.86
C ASN A 271 6.58 26.68 -4.73
N LYS A 272 7.59 27.44 -5.17
CA LYS A 272 9.00 27.08 -4.94
C LYS A 272 9.43 27.25 -3.48
N ASN A 273 8.67 28.04 -2.72
CA ASN A 273 8.95 28.30 -1.31
C ASN A 273 8.11 27.37 -0.43
N ILE A 274 8.76 26.74 0.54
CA ILE A 274 8.11 25.87 1.52
C ILE A 274 7.50 26.75 2.61
N GLU A 275 6.21 26.58 2.90
CA GLU A 275 5.53 27.35 3.95
C GLU A 275 6.17 27.18 5.34
N CYS A 276 6.63 25.97 5.69
CA CYS A 276 7.33 25.72 6.96
C CYS A 276 8.82 26.14 6.95
N ARG A 277 9.32 26.65 5.82
CA ARG A 277 10.68 27.15 5.62
C ARG A 277 10.71 28.34 4.66
N PRO A 278 10.10 29.48 5.03
CA PRO A 278 9.87 30.59 4.11
C PRO A 278 11.15 31.36 3.73
N VAL A 279 12.26 31.17 4.45
CA VAL A 279 13.52 31.92 4.30
C VAL A 279 14.64 31.07 3.66
N ILE A 280 14.31 29.94 3.02
CA ILE A 280 15.31 29.06 2.38
C ILE A 280 15.40 29.35 0.88
N ASP A 281 16.63 29.54 0.42
CA ASP A 281 16.94 29.73 -1.00
C ASP A 281 16.75 28.41 -1.77
N SER A 282 16.22 28.52 -3.00
CA SER A 282 15.92 27.34 -3.83
C SER A 282 17.14 26.46 -4.14
N GLU A 283 18.35 27.01 -4.10
CA GLU A 283 19.62 26.27 -4.25
C GLU A 283 19.90 25.31 -3.09
N ASN A 284 19.34 25.58 -1.91
CA ASN A 284 19.47 24.74 -0.72
C ASN A 284 18.35 23.70 -0.59
N ILE A 285 17.44 23.65 -1.57
CA ILE A 285 16.32 22.70 -1.56
C ILE A 285 16.63 21.56 -2.53
N LEU A 286 16.66 20.32 -2.02
CA LEU A 286 16.58 19.11 -2.84
C LEU A 286 15.16 18.56 -2.77
N THR A 287 14.52 18.40 -3.92
CA THR A 287 13.25 17.67 -4.01
C THR A 287 13.51 16.21 -4.37
N VAL A 288 12.92 15.30 -3.62
CA VAL A 288 12.93 13.86 -3.87
C VAL A 288 11.52 13.42 -4.24
N VAL A 289 11.37 12.76 -5.37
CA VAL A 289 10.08 12.22 -5.84
C VAL A 289 10.17 10.68 -5.90
N PRO A 290 9.60 9.97 -4.91
CA PRO A 290 9.43 8.52 -5.00
C PRO A 290 8.38 8.16 -6.06
N SER A 291 8.77 7.43 -7.10
CA SER A 291 7.85 7.04 -8.17
C SER A 291 8.37 5.88 -9.01
N ALA A 292 7.63 4.78 -9.04
CA ALA A 292 7.85 3.69 -10.00
C ALA A 292 7.44 4.05 -11.44
N GLN A 293 6.42 4.90 -11.61
CA GLN A 293 5.93 5.28 -12.96
C GLN A 293 7.02 5.93 -13.83
N LYS A 294 7.98 6.65 -13.23
CA LYS A 294 9.11 7.27 -13.96
C LYS A 294 10.09 6.26 -14.56
N TRP A 295 9.96 4.97 -14.20
CA TRP A 295 10.74 3.85 -14.71
C TRP A 295 10.03 3.03 -15.79
N SER A 296 8.94 3.53 -16.38
CA SER A 296 8.26 2.85 -17.48
C SER A 296 9.23 2.53 -18.64
N GLY A 297 9.49 1.25 -18.86
CA GLY A 297 10.38 0.73 -19.91
C GLY A 297 11.86 0.99 -19.66
N LYS A 298 12.27 1.38 -18.45
CA LYS A 298 13.66 1.70 -18.09
C LYS A 298 14.29 0.58 -17.26
N ASP A 299 15.61 0.54 -17.27
CA ASP A 299 16.40 -0.31 -16.37
C ASP A 299 16.28 0.20 -14.92
N THR A 300 15.91 -0.70 -14.00
CA THR A 300 15.75 -0.43 -12.58
C THR A 300 17.01 -0.64 -11.76
N SER A 301 18.11 -1.10 -12.37
CA SER A 301 19.45 -1.13 -11.74
C SER A 301 19.89 0.28 -11.30
N CYS A 302 19.49 1.30 -12.06
CA CYS A 302 19.64 2.71 -11.71
C CYS A 302 18.37 3.20 -11.02
N MET A 303 18.36 3.19 -9.68
CA MET A 303 17.16 3.53 -8.90
C MET A 303 16.99 5.03 -8.72
N ILE A 304 18.04 5.84 -8.89
CA ILE A 304 17.98 7.31 -8.78
C ILE A 304 18.18 7.93 -10.17
N SER A 305 17.31 8.87 -10.54
CA SER A 305 17.49 9.70 -11.73
C SER A 305 17.29 11.18 -11.42
N GLN A 306 18.15 12.04 -11.97
CA GLN A 306 17.96 13.49 -11.93
C GLN A 306 16.71 13.85 -12.75
N ASP A 307 15.89 14.77 -12.27
CA ASP A 307 14.81 15.34 -13.07
C ASP A 307 15.37 16.35 -14.07
N GLU A 308 15.05 16.19 -15.35
CA GLU A 308 15.56 17.05 -16.42
C GLU A 308 14.87 18.41 -16.47
N ASN A 309 13.65 18.51 -15.93
CA ASN A 309 12.81 19.71 -16.05
C ASN A 309 12.75 20.52 -14.76
N ARG A 310 13.10 19.92 -13.62
CA ARG A 310 13.01 20.53 -12.30
C ARG A 310 14.38 20.69 -11.67
N PHE A 311 14.70 21.94 -11.33
CA PHE A 311 15.91 22.29 -10.60
C PHE A 311 16.01 21.52 -9.28
N ASN A 312 17.22 21.04 -8.94
CA ASN A 312 17.52 20.26 -7.74
C ASN A 312 16.45 19.21 -7.38
N THR A 313 15.99 18.46 -8.37
CA THR A 313 15.01 17.40 -8.17
C THR A 313 15.59 16.06 -8.59
N ILE A 314 15.43 15.07 -7.74
CA ILE A 314 15.74 13.67 -8.04
C ILE A 314 14.49 12.82 -7.93
N ASN A 315 14.49 11.73 -8.68
CA ASN A 315 13.47 10.70 -8.64
C ASN A 315 14.10 9.44 -8.09
N ILE A 316 13.35 8.70 -7.27
CA ILE A 316 13.76 7.39 -6.76
C ILE A 316 12.72 6.35 -7.18
N CYS A 317 13.18 5.23 -7.75
CA CYS A 317 12.33 4.10 -8.12
C CYS A 317 11.80 3.47 -6.83
N TYR A 318 10.55 3.74 -6.48
CA TYR A 318 9.90 3.22 -5.28
C TYR A 318 8.46 2.88 -5.61
N SER A 319 8.02 1.68 -5.24
CA SER A 319 6.66 1.20 -5.49
C SER A 319 6.05 0.58 -4.23
N THR A 320 4.78 0.90 -4.01
CA THR A 320 3.88 0.22 -3.07
C THR A 320 2.92 -0.74 -3.78
N HIS A 321 3.04 -0.88 -5.10
CA HIS A 321 2.29 -1.84 -5.91
C HIS A 321 3.23 -2.85 -6.57
N ALA A 322 2.76 -4.08 -6.74
CA ALA A 322 3.51 -5.15 -7.37
C ALA A 322 3.88 -4.82 -8.83
N SER A 323 5.13 -5.09 -9.21
CA SER A 323 5.62 -5.14 -10.59
C SER A 323 4.96 -6.28 -11.37
N TYR A 324 5.13 -6.29 -12.69
CA TYR A 324 4.62 -7.35 -13.56
C TYR A 324 5.11 -8.75 -13.10
N ASN A 325 6.40 -8.91 -12.78
CA ASN A 325 6.93 -10.20 -12.33
C ASN A 325 6.34 -10.61 -10.96
N GLU A 326 6.21 -9.66 -10.03
CA GLU A 326 5.57 -9.91 -8.71
C GLU A 326 4.10 -10.35 -8.89
N ILE A 327 3.34 -9.68 -9.77
CA ILE A 327 1.95 -10.07 -10.10
C ILE A 327 1.91 -11.46 -10.76
N GLU A 328 2.78 -11.74 -11.73
CA GLU A 328 2.87 -13.05 -12.38
C GLU A 328 3.12 -14.15 -11.34
N ALA A 329 4.12 -13.97 -10.47
CA ALA A 329 4.44 -14.95 -9.44
C ALA A 329 3.30 -15.16 -8.45
N PHE A 330 2.59 -14.09 -8.06
CA PHE A 330 1.43 -14.18 -7.18
C PHE A 330 0.33 -15.06 -7.79
N ILE A 331 0.00 -14.85 -9.07
CA ILE A 331 -0.97 -15.68 -9.80
C ILE A 331 -0.46 -17.12 -9.94
N GLN A 332 0.82 -17.32 -10.25
CA GLN A 332 1.42 -18.66 -10.40
C GLN A 332 1.48 -19.45 -9.09
N TYR A 333 1.65 -18.76 -7.96
CA TYR A 333 1.67 -19.38 -6.64
C TYR A 333 0.26 -19.83 -6.23
N PHE A 334 -0.72 -18.92 -6.27
CA PHE A 334 -2.09 -19.20 -5.79
C PHE A 334 -2.99 -19.91 -6.80
N LYS A 335 -2.69 -19.84 -8.09
CA LYS A 335 -3.41 -20.53 -9.19
C LYS A 335 -4.94 -20.41 -9.08
N PRO A 336 -5.50 -19.20 -9.02
CA PRO A 336 -6.93 -19.02 -8.90
C PRO A 336 -7.67 -19.54 -10.15
N LYS A 337 -8.93 -19.93 -10.01
CA LYS A 337 -9.75 -20.35 -11.18
C LYS A 337 -10.08 -19.18 -12.11
N LYS A 338 -10.21 -17.96 -11.57
CA LYS A 338 -10.47 -16.73 -12.32
C LYS A 338 -9.71 -15.54 -11.71
N VAL A 339 -9.32 -14.59 -12.56
CA VAL A 339 -8.79 -13.29 -12.13
C VAL A 339 -9.65 -12.17 -12.75
N PHE A 340 -9.94 -11.15 -11.96
CA PHE A 340 -10.58 -9.91 -12.39
C PHE A 340 -9.57 -8.75 -12.21
N PRO A 341 -9.25 -7.98 -13.26
CA PRO A 341 -8.35 -6.84 -13.15
C PRO A 341 -9.06 -5.62 -12.53
N CYS A 342 -8.64 -5.22 -11.33
CA CYS A 342 -9.19 -4.06 -10.64
C CYS A 342 -8.73 -2.71 -11.20
N VAL A 343 -7.67 -2.67 -12.02
CA VAL A 343 -7.12 -1.42 -12.59
C VAL A 343 -6.86 -1.60 -14.08
N CYS A 344 -7.71 -1.02 -14.92
CA CYS A 344 -7.57 -1.04 -16.38
C CYS A 344 -7.38 0.37 -16.96
N GLU A 345 -6.13 0.77 -17.21
CA GLU A 345 -5.85 2.05 -17.87
C GLU A 345 -5.97 1.91 -19.40
N LYS A 346 -7.18 2.17 -19.92
CA LYS A 346 -7.53 2.33 -21.36
C LYS A 346 -7.39 1.10 -22.28
N ASN A 347 -6.66 0.05 -21.89
CA ASN A 347 -6.41 -1.15 -22.69
C ASN A 347 -6.86 -2.44 -21.98
N GLU A 348 -8.15 -2.56 -21.66
CA GLU A 348 -8.71 -3.75 -20.99
C GLU A 348 -8.37 -5.07 -21.70
N ARG A 349 -8.39 -5.07 -23.05
CA ARG A 349 -8.00 -6.24 -23.85
C ARG A 349 -6.55 -6.68 -23.60
N GLU A 350 -5.61 -5.74 -23.53
CA GLU A 350 -4.19 -6.03 -23.33
C GLU A 350 -3.95 -6.66 -21.93
N ILE A 351 -4.63 -6.13 -20.92
CA ILE A 351 -4.57 -6.65 -19.55
C ILE A 351 -5.15 -8.06 -19.49
N ASN A 352 -6.32 -8.29 -20.09
CA ASN A 352 -6.93 -9.61 -20.14
C ASN A 352 -6.05 -10.62 -20.91
N ASP A 353 -5.47 -10.23 -22.05
CA ASP A 353 -4.54 -11.08 -22.81
C ASP A 353 -3.30 -11.45 -21.99
N LEU A 354 -2.78 -10.53 -21.17
CA LEU A 354 -1.65 -10.80 -20.26
C LEU A 354 -2.06 -11.75 -19.13
N LEU A 355 -3.22 -11.53 -18.52
CA LEU A 355 -3.75 -12.43 -17.48
C LEU A 355 -3.97 -13.85 -18.01
N ASP A 356 -4.58 -13.99 -19.20
CA ASP A 356 -4.80 -15.29 -19.83
C ASP A 356 -3.48 -16.02 -20.09
N LYS A 357 -2.47 -15.30 -20.62
CA LYS A 357 -1.13 -15.85 -20.83
C LYS A 357 -0.49 -16.31 -19.52
N ILE A 358 -0.60 -15.52 -18.46
CA ILE A 358 -0.09 -15.88 -17.13
C ILE A 358 -0.82 -17.13 -16.63
N MET A 359 -2.16 -17.13 -16.62
CA MET A 359 -2.96 -18.26 -16.11
C MET A 359 -2.72 -19.57 -16.87
N GLN A 360 -2.39 -19.50 -18.17
CA GLN A 360 -2.09 -20.68 -19.01
C GLN A 360 -0.63 -21.16 -18.92
N LYS A 361 0.26 -20.36 -18.31
CA LYS A 361 1.69 -20.69 -18.22
C LYS A 361 1.88 -21.98 -17.43
N LYS A 362 2.40 -23.02 -18.10
CA LYS A 362 2.83 -24.25 -17.42
C LYS A 362 4.14 -23.96 -16.70
N ILE A 363 4.22 -24.30 -15.41
CA ILE A 363 5.48 -24.25 -14.67
C ILE A 363 6.43 -25.29 -15.27
N THR A 364 7.38 -24.85 -16.11
CA THR A 364 8.58 -25.63 -16.42
C THR A 364 9.49 -25.57 -15.19
N ILE A 365 9.79 -26.72 -14.61
CA ILE A 365 10.50 -26.88 -13.32
C ILE A 365 11.96 -26.36 -13.37
N ASP A 366 12.48 -25.99 -14.54
CA ASP A 366 13.90 -25.67 -14.73
C ASP A 366 14.35 -24.26 -14.28
N SER A 367 13.44 -23.35 -13.90
CA SER A 367 13.80 -21.95 -13.57
C SER A 367 13.96 -21.64 -12.08
N LEU A 368 13.83 -22.63 -11.18
CA LEU A 368 13.97 -22.45 -9.72
C LEU A 368 15.33 -22.92 -9.17
N SER A 369 16.25 -23.39 -10.02
CA SER A 369 17.53 -23.99 -9.59
C SER A 369 18.79 -23.21 -10.02
N SER A 370 18.69 -21.96 -10.49
CA SER A 370 19.86 -21.22 -10.99
C SER A 370 20.06 -19.85 -10.32
N THR A 371 20.00 -19.77 -9.00
CA THR A 371 20.55 -18.63 -8.22
C THR A 371 21.13 -19.09 -6.88
N SER A 372 21.96 -20.12 -6.89
CA SER A 372 22.90 -20.43 -5.81
C SER A 372 24.33 -20.19 -6.28
N LYS A 373 24.69 -18.93 -6.53
CA LYS A 373 26.10 -18.51 -6.53
C LYS A 373 26.38 -17.80 -5.23
N SER A 374 27.07 -18.50 -4.34
CA SER A 374 27.70 -17.97 -3.15
C SER A 374 28.58 -16.77 -3.51
N ILE A 375 28.17 -15.57 -3.12
CA ILE A 375 29.04 -14.41 -3.09
C ILE A 375 29.66 -14.39 -1.69
N GLN A 376 30.97 -14.63 -1.61
CA GLN A 376 31.76 -14.32 -0.42
C GLN A 376 31.71 -12.81 -0.20
N VAL A 377 30.96 -12.36 0.79
CA VAL A 377 30.97 -10.98 1.26
C VAL A 377 32.04 -10.87 2.35
N SER A 378 33.10 -10.14 2.06
CA SER A 378 34.09 -9.72 3.06
C SER A 378 33.42 -8.81 4.09
N SER A 379 33.62 -9.16 5.36
CA SER A 379 33.10 -8.52 6.55
C SER A 379 33.41 -7.02 6.65
N TYR A 380 32.38 -6.17 6.67
CA TYR A 380 32.34 -4.98 7.52
C TYR A 380 30.89 -4.74 7.98
N SER A 381 30.69 -4.95 9.28
CA SER A 381 29.43 -4.92 10.00
C SER A 381 29.12 -3.52 10.54
N ILE A 382 28.13 -2.83 9.99
CA ILE A 382 27.35 -1.78 10.68
C ILE A 382 25.92 -1.75 10.11
N PHE A 383 25.13 -2.77 10.40
CA PHE A 383 23.67 -2.68 10.48
C PHE A 383 23.27 -3.72 11.51
N SER A 384 22.77 -3.27 12.66
CA SER A 384 22.23 -4.18 13.67
C SER A 384 21.00 -4.87 13.09
N GLU A 385 21.01 -6.20 13.05
CA GLU A 385 19.84 -7.03 12.80
C GLU A 385 18.77 -6.66 13.83
N SER A 386 17.75 -5.93 13.40
CA SER A 386 16.51 -5.81 14.15
C SER A 386 15.59 -6.92 13.68
N ASN A 387 15.21 -7.83 14.60
CA ASN A 387 14.05 -8.71 14.43
C ASN A 387 12.79 -7.85 14.32
N TYR A 388 12.47 -7.41 13.10
CA TYR A 388 11.31 -6.60 12.81
C TYR A 388 10.31 -7.51 12.10
N LYS A 389 9.12 -7.66 12.70
CA LYS A 389 7.93 -8.22 12.08
C LYS A 389 6.90 -7.11 12.08
N SER A 390 6.86 -6.31 11.02
CA SER A 390 5.93 -5.19 11.01
C SER A 390 4.54 -5.63 10.59
N ARG A 391 3.68 -5.82 11.59
CA ARG A 391 2.23 -5.97 11.44
C ARG A 391 1.54 -4.75 10.79
N PHE A 392 2.25 -3.64 10.57
CA PHE A 392 1.63 -2.33 10.31
C PHE A 392 2.20 -1.53 9.14
N ILE A 393 3.38 -1.88 8.61
CA ILE A 393 4.12 -1.15 7.58
C ILE A 393 4.77 -2.17 6.67
N SER A 394 4.65 -1.96 5.36
CA SER A 394 5.20 -2.85 4.34
C SER A 394 6.72 -2.72 4.22
N ASP A 395 7.48 -3.65 4.76
CA ASP A 395 8.84 -3.93 4.34
C ASP A 395 8.91 -5.20 3.50
N ASP A 396 9.86 -5.24 2.58
CA ASP A 396 10.04 -6.37 1.67
C ASP A 396 10.97 -7.44 2.27
N GLU A 397 11.36 -7.33 3.55
CA GLU A 397 12.30 -8.24 4.21
C GLU A 397 11.88 -8.50 5.66
N ASP A 398 11.03 -9.51 5.86
CA ASP A 398 11.02 -10.29 7.10
C ASP A 398 11.96 -11.49 6.87
N ASP A 399 13.28 -11.27 6.95
CA ASP A 399 14.30 -12.35 6.90
C ASP A 399 14.13 -13.37 8.04
#